data_AF-A0AA92U364-F1
#
_entry.id   AF-A0AA92U364-F1
#
_cell.length_a   1.000
_cell.length_b   1.000
_cell.length_c   1.000
_cell.angle_alpha   90.00
_cell.angle_beta   90.00
_cell.angle_gamma   90.00
#
_symmetry.space_group_name_H-M   'P 1'
#
loop_
_entity.id
_entity.type
_entity.pdbx_description
1 polymer ?
#
loop_
_entity_poly.entity_id
_entity_poly.type
_entity_poly.pdbx_seq_one_letter_code
_entity_poly.pdbx_strand_id
1 'polypeptide(L)'
;MSNRKWNKNEIAYLVENYGRMSLEDMARQLNRSVMAVRLYALRHRLDDKHQVVKENRLKKLLEYRFRHLEDFHPSKFFFKETGINQVRYWDIFFGRKAIKPEEYKAVAAYFNITISEAFDSLQLNLFD
;
A
#
# COMPACT_ATOMS: atom_id res chain seq x y z
N MET A 1 8.62 -26.33 -13.12
CA MET A 1 7.55 -25.98 -12.16
C MET A 1 6.21 -26.33 -12.76
N SER A 2 5.39 -27.12 -12.07
CA SER A 2 4.10 -27.62 -12.59
C SER A 2 3.08 -26.49 -12.78
N ASN A 3 2.50 -26.38 -13.98
CA ASN A 3 1.48 -25.40 -14.36
C ASN A 3 0.08 -25.85 -13.88
N ARG A 4 -0.05 -26.14 -12.58
CA ARG A 4 -1.33 -26.54 -11.97
C ARG A 4 -2.31 -25.37 -12.04
N LYS A 5 -3.37 -25.50 -12.84
CA LYS A 5 -4.46 -24.51 -12.94
C LYS A 5 -5.09 -24.25 -11.56
N TRP A 6 -5.48 -23.02 -11.31
CA TRP A 6 -6.20 -22.61 -10.10
C TRP A 6 -7.65 -23.06 -10.19
N ASN A 7 -8.16 -23.75 -9.17
CA ASN A 7 -9.57 -24.12 -9.10
C ASN A 7 -10.40 -23.04 -8.38
N LYS A 8 -11.72 -23.06 -8.55
CA LYS A 8 -12.62 -22.03 -7.99
C LYS A 8 -12.53 -21.93 -6.46
N ASN A 9 -12.35 -23.05 -5.75
CA ASN A 9 -12.26 -23.07 -4.29
C ASN A 9 -10.94 -22.47 -3.79
N GLU A 10 -9.83 -22.78 -4.46
CA GLU A 10 -8.51 -22.19 -4.20
C GLU A 10 -8.54 -20.67 -4.42
N ILE A 11 -9.22 -20.23 -5.48
CA ILE A 11 -9.38 -18.80 -5.79
C ILE A 11 -10.23 -18.12 -4.71
N ALA A 12 -11.38 -18.70 -4.35
CA ALA A 12 -12.24 -18.16 -3.31
C ALA A 12 -11.51 -18.06 -1.97
N TYR A 13 -10.83 -19.13 -1.54
CA TYR A 13 -10.04 -19.14 -0.33
C TYR A 13 -8.93 -18.08 -0.36
N LEU A 14 -8.19 -17.98 -1.47
CA LEU A 14 -7.11 -17.01 -1.60
C LEU A 14 -7.66 -15.59 -1.53
N VAL A 15 -8.73 -15.27 -2.27
CA VAL A 15 -9.36 -13.94 -2.26
C VAL A 15 -9.91 -13.57 -0.88
N GLU A 16 -10.53 -14.51 -0.17
CA GLU A 16 -11.08 -14.29 1.16
C GLU A 16 -10.00 -14.12 2.22
N ASN A 17 -8.88 -14.83 2.12
CA ASN A 17 -7.85 -14.83 3.15
C ASN A 17 -6.66 -13.92 2.83
N TYR A 18 -6.61 -13.35 1.63
CA TYR A 18 -5.54 -12.43 1.24
C TYR A 18 -5.49 -11.22 2.17
N GLY A 19 -4.31 -10.88 2.69
CA GLY A 19 -4.13 -9.77 3.64
C GLY A 19 -4.61 -10.03 5.07
N ARG A 20 -5.35 -11.12 5.34
CA ARG A 20 -5.74 -11.56 6.70
C ARG A 20 -4.74 -12.53 7.33
N MET A 21 -3.95 -13.22 6.52
CA MET A 21 -2.90 -14.14 6.95
C MET A 21 -1.66 -14.05 6.04
N SER A 22 -0.57 -14.69 6.46
CA SER A 22 0.69 -14.68 5.71
C SER A 22 0.58 -15.45 4.39
N LEU A 23 1.43 -15.12 3.42
CA LEU A 23 1.49 -15.85 2.15
C LEU A 23 1.97 -17.30 2.36
N GLU A 24 2.78 -17.53 3.39
CA GLU A 24 3.29 -18.82 3.84
C GLU A 24 2.16 -19.72 4.37
N ASP A 25 1.24 -19.15 5.16
CA ASP A 25 0.07 -19.87 5.67
C ASP A 25 -0.90 -20.21 4.54
N MET A 26 -1.17 -19.25 3.65
CA MET A 26 -2.00 -19.49 2.47
C MET A 26 -1.40 -20.58 1.57
N ALA A 27 -0.08 -20.53 1.34
CA ALA A 27 0.64 -21.51 0.54
C ALA A 27 0.51 -22.93 1.10
N ARG A 28 0.64 -23.07 2.44
CA ARG A 28 0.45 -24.34 3.13
C ARG A 28 -0.97 -24.89 2.93
N GLN A 29 -2.01 -24.08 3.12
CA GLN A 29 -3.39 -24.55 2.97
C GLN A 29 -3.82 -24.81 1.54
N LEU A 30 -3.27 -24.08 0.58
CA LEU A 30 -3.52 -24.30 -0.84
C LEU A 30 -2.66 -25.43 -1.42
N ASN A 31 -1.71 -25.97 -0.63
CA ASN A 31 -0.69 -26.91 -1.07
C ASN A 31 0.02 -26.42 -2.35
N ARG A 32 0.48 -25.17 -2.32
CA ARG A 32 1.17 -24.47 -3.41
C ARG A 32 2.43 -23.78 -2.89
N SER A 33 3.35 -23.42 -3.79
CA SER A 33 4.49 -22.59 -3.39
C SER A 33 4.04 -21.17 -3.06
N VAL A 34 4.72 -20.53 -2.10
CA VAL A 34 4.52 -19.10 -1.75
C VAL A 34 4.60 -18.22 -3.00
N MET A 35 5.54 -18.52 -3.90
CA MET A 35 5.70 -17.80 -5.16
C MET A 35 4.46 -17.92 -6.07
N ALA A 36 3.82 -19.09 -6.14
CA ALA A 36 2.61 -19.25 -6.94
C ALA A 36 1.45 -18.42 -6.39
N VAL A 37 1.27 -18.38 -5.07
CA VAL A 37 0.28 -17.54 -4.38
C VAL A 37 0.55 -16.06 -4.66
N ARG A 38 1.81 -15.62 -4.51
CA ARG A 38 2.24 -14.24 -4.78
C ARG A 38 1.99 -13.82 -6.23
N LEU A 39 2.38 -14.66 -7.19
CA LEU A 39 2.19 -14.37 -8.62
C LEU A 39 0.71 -14.34 -9.00
N TYR A 40 -0.12 -15.17 -8.38
CA TYR A 40 -1.57 -15.12 -8.59
C TYR A 40 -2.14 -13.79 -8.08
N ALA A 41 -1.80 -13.43 -6.84
CA ALA A 41 -2.29 -12.20 -6.23
C ALA A 41 -1.89 -10.94 -6.99
N LEU A 42 -0.64 -10.84 -7.46
CA LEU A 42 -0.20 -9.73 -8.31
C LEU A 42 -1.00 -9.66 -9.62
N ARG A 43 -1.18 -10.80 -10.29
CA ARG A 43 -1.83 -10.86 -11.61
C ARG A 43 -3.32 -10.50 -11.53
N HIS A 44 -3.94 -10.75 -10.38
CA HIS A 44 -5.34 -10.48 -10.10
C HIS A 44 -5.56 -9.25 -9.22
N ARG A 45 -4.51 -8.44 -8.98
CA ARG A 45 -4.55 -7.19 -8.19
C ARG A 45 -5.27 -7.34 -6.84
N LEU A 46 -4.99 -8.42 -6.13
CA LEU A 46 -5.66 -8.69 -4.85
C LEU A 46 -5.14 -7.79 -3.72
N ASP A 47 -3.96 -7.22 -3.88
CA ASP A 47 -3.41 -6.20 -3.00
C ASP A 47 -4.20 -4.88 -3.05
N ASP A 48 -4.77 -4.51 -4.19
CA ASP A 48 -5.64 -3.33 -4.31
C ASP A 48 -6.93 -3.48 -3.48
N LYS A 49 -7.41 -4.72 -3.29
CA LYS A 49 -8.66 -5.04 -2.58
C LYS A 49 -8.49 -5.14 -1.06
N HIS A 50 -7.26 -5.25 -0.55
CA HIS A 50 -6.97 -5.52 0.85
C HIS A 50 -6.10 -4.41 1.46
N GLN A 51 -6.45 -3.15 1.19
CA GLN A 51 -5.84 -2.03 1.88
C GLN A 51 -6.22 -2.11 3.36
N VAL A 52 -5.21 -2.17 4.22
CA VAL A 52 -5.39 -2.16 5.69
C VAL A 52 -5.90 -0.79 6.14
N VAL A 53 -5.53 0.26 5.41
CA VAL A 53 -5.92 1.64 5.69
C VAL A 53 -7.08 2.04 4.78
N LYS A 54 -8.23 2.40 5.36
CA LYS A 54 -9.38 2.92 4.60
C LYS A 54 -9.06 4.23 3.85
N GLU A 55 -8.18 5.06 4.40
CA GLU A 55 -7.80 6.36 3.83
C GLU A 55 -6.27 6.47 3.68
N ASN A 56 -5.79 6.45 2.44
CA ASN A 56 -4.36 6.62 2.18
C ASN A 56 -3.95 8.09 2.17
N ARG A 57 -3.57 8.59 3.34
CA ARG A 57 -3.14 9.99 3.53
C ARG A 57 -1.93 10.38 2.69
N LEU A 58 -1.02 9.44 2.41
CA LEU A 58 0.12 9.71 1.53
C LEU A 58 -0.35 9.97 0.09
N LYS A 59 -1.27 9.14 -0.44
CA LYS A 59 -1.84 9.36 -1.77
C LYS A 59 -2.55 10.70 -1.86
N LYS A 60 -3.41 11.02 -0.89
CA LYS A 60 -4.10 12.32 -0.83
C LYS A 60 -3.11 13.50 -0.85
N LEU A 61 -2.03 13.40 -0.08
CA LEU A 61 -0.98 14.43 -0.07
C LEU A 61 -0.34 14.57 -1.47
N LEU A 62 0.00 13.45 -2.11
CA LEU A 62 0.60 13.47 -3.44
C LEU A 62 -0.35 13.99 -4.52
N GLU A 63 -1.67 13.75 -4.40
CA GLU A 63 -2.69 14.26 -5.32
C GLU A 63 -2.75 15.80 -5.36
N TYR A 64 -2.38 16.49 -4.28
CA TYR A 64 -2.24 17.96 -4.31
C TYR A 64 -1.13 18.43 -5.26
N ARG A 65 -0.11 17.60 -5.49
CA ARG A 65 1.08 17.98 -6.25
C ARG A 65 1.15 17.35 -7.64
N PHE A 66 0.50 16.21 -7.84
CA PHE A 66 0.52 15.43 -9.07
C PHE A 66 -0.90 15.19 -9.57
N ARG A 67 -1.20 15.64 -10.79
CA ARG A 67 -2.49 15.39 -11.45
C ARG A 67 -2.70 13.90 -11.74
N HIS A 68 -1.62 13.20 -12.09
CA HIS A 68 -1.56 11.76 -12.25
C HIS A 68 -0.51 11.23 -11.28
N LEU A 69 -0.93 10.41 -10.31
CA LEU A 69 -0.01 9.87 -9.30
C LEU A 69 1.09 9.00 -9.92
N GLU A 70 0.82 8.43 -11.10
CA GLU A 70 1.80 7.66 -11.88
C GLU A 70 3.00 8.50 -12.34
N ASP A 71 2.88 9.83 -12.39
CA ASP A 71 4.00 10.71 -12.75
C ASP A 71 5.04 10.77 -11.62
N PHE A 72 4.63 10.51 -10.37
CA PHE A 72 5.53 10.57 -9.24
C PHE A 72 6.33 9.29 -9.07
N HIS A 73 7.63 9.41 -9.32
CA HIS A 73 8.62 8.38 -9.04
C HIS A 73 9.56 8.86 -7.93
N PRO A 74 9.50 8.26 -6.72
CA PRO A 74 10.37 8.62 -5.61
C PRO A 74 11.85 8.56 -6.00
N SER A 75 12.55 9.69 -5.88
CA SER A 75 13.97 9.78 -6.18
C SER A 75 14.83 9.35 -4.98
N LYS A 76 16.13 9.15 -5.21
CA LYS A 76 17.08 8.92 -4.10
C LYS A 76 17.10 10.09 -3.09
N PHE A 77 16.88 11.31 -3.57
CA PHE A 77 16.80 12.51 -2.71
C PHE A 77 15.54 12.50 -1.86
N PHE A 78 14.40 12.12 -2.44
CA PHE A 78 13.15 11.98 -1.69
C PHE A 78 13.31 11.03 -0.49
N PHE A 79 13.87 9.83 -0.70
CA PHE A 79 14.06 8.89 0.41
C PHE A 79 15.06 9.39 1.46
N LYS A 80 16.12 10.10 1.03
CA LYS A 80 17.12 10.66 1.94
C LYS A 80 16.54 11.79 2.80
N GLU A 81 15.79 12.70 2.20
CA GLU A 81 15.24 13.89 2.86
C GLU A 81 14.02 13.57 3.72
N THR A 82 13.15 12.66 3.26
CA THR A 82 11.99 12.22 4.06
C THR A 82 12.36 11.22 5.16
N GLY A 83 13.52 10.57 5.05
CA GLY A 83 13.92 9.47 5.95
C GLY A 83 13.10 8.19 5.75
N ILE A 84 12.23 8.13 4.75
CA ILE A 84 11.39 6.95 4.48
C ILE A 84 12.19 5.95 3.66
N ASN A 85 12.25 4.71 4.14
CA ASN A 85 12.83 3.60 3.37
C ASN A 85 11.98 3.28 2.14
N GLN A 86 12.60 2.93 1.01
CA GLN A 86 11.92 2.54 -0.23
C GLN A 86 10.82 1.49 -0.05
N VAL A 87 11.08 0.40 0.71
CA VAL A 87 10.08 -0.64 0.97
C VAL A 87 8.92 -0.07 1.78
N ARG A 88 9.23 0.74 2.79
CA ARG A 88 8.25 1.37 3.67
C ARG A 88 7.36 2.36 2.93
N TYR A 89 7.93 3.14 2.02
CA TYR A 89 7.18 4.03 1.14
C TYR A 89 6.12 3.25 0.35
N TRP A 90 6.50 2.13 -0.28
CA TRP A 90 5.55 1.32 -1.05
C TRP A 90 4.49 0.66 -0.17
N ASP A 91 4.84 0.21 1.03
CA ASP A 91 3.86 -0.28 2.00
C ASP A 91 2.81 0.79 2.34
N ILE A 92 3.24 2.05 2.50
CA ILE A 92 2.33 3.17 2.77
C ILE A 92 1.53 3.53 1.51
N PHE A 93 2.17 3.65 0.35
CA PHE A 93 1.54 4.03 -0.91
C PHE A 93 0.46 3.04 -1.36
N PHE A 94 0.66 1.74 -1.12
CA PHE A 94 -0.37 0.72 -1.41
C PHE A 94 -1.36 0.52 -0.25
N GLY A 95 -1.29 1.31 0.82
CA GLY A 95 -2.22 1.21 1.95
C GLY A 95 -2.05 -0.07 2.79
N ARG A 96 -0.90 -0.74 2.69
CA ARG A 96 -0.55 -1.92 3.52
C ARG A 96 -0.20 -1.51 4.94
N LYS A 97 0.32 -0.29 5.12
CA LYS A 97 0.65 0.31 6.42
C LYS A 97 0.17 1.76 6.47
N ALA A 98 -0.21 2.21 7.67
CA ALA A 98 -0.50 3.61 7.91
C ALA A 98 0.81 4.44 7.90
N ILE A 99 0.74 5.64 7.33
CA ILE A 99 1.81 6.63 7.43
C ILE A 99 1.89 7.15 8.86
N LYS A 100 3.11 7.29 9.39
CA LYS A 100 3.30 7.89 10.71
C LYS A 100 3.27 9.43 10.62
N PRO A 101 2.90 10.14 11.69
CA PRO A 101 2.85 11.61 11.68
C PRO A 101 4.17 12.27 11.26
N GLU A 102 5.31 11.75 11.70
CA GLU A 102 6.64 12.27 11.35
C GLU A 102 6.97 12.10 9.86
N GLU A 103 6.59 10.97 9.28
CA GLU A 103 6.78 10.68 7.85
C GLU A 103 5.88 11.56 7.00
N TYR A 104 4.64 11.74 7.43
CA TYR A 104 3.69 12.62 6.76
C TYR A 104 4.19 14.07 6.75
N LYS A 105 4.69 14.58 7.88
CA LYS A 105 5.29 15.91 7.97
C LYS A 105 6.53 16.05 7.07
N ALA A 106 7.39 15.03 7.02
CA ALA A 106 8.59 15.05 6.19
C ALA A 106 8.25 15.07 4.69
N VAL A 107 7.25 14.29 4.27
CA VAL A 107 6.76 14.28 2.88
C VAL A 107 6.09 15.62 2.54
N ALA A 108 5.27 16.18 3.43
CA ALA A 108 4.67 17.50 3.23
C ALA A 108 5.73 18.59 3.06
N ALA A 109 6.76 18.58 3.92
CA ALA A 109 7.88 19.50 3.85
C ALA A 109 8.67 19.35 2.54
N TYR A 110 8.93 18.13 2.09
CA TYR A 110 9.63 17.86 0.82
C TYR A 110 8.91 18.50 -0.38
N PHE A 111 7.58 18.47 -0.38
CA PHE A 111 6.78 19.08 -1.44
C PHE A 111 6.43 20.56 -1.20
N ASN A 112 6.93 21.17 -0.13
CA ASN A 112 6.59 22.52 0.31
C ASN A 112 5.08 22.74 0.48
N ILE A 113 4.34 21.69 0.88
CA ILE A 113 2.91 21.77 1.18
C ILE A 113 2.77 22.39 2.56
N THR A 114 2.08 23.53 2.65
CA THR A 114 1.94 24.27 3.90
C THR A 114 1.01 23.51 4.84
N ILE A 115 1.45 23.29 6.09
CA ILE A 115 0.77 22.41 7.07
C ILE A 115 -0.69 22.83 7.34
N SER A 116 -1.12 24.05 6.99
CA SER A 116 -2.51 24.51 7.14
C SER A 116 -3.51 23.62 6.39
N GLU A 117 -3.23 23.24 5.14
CA GLU A 117 -4.13 22.38 4.34
C GLU A 117 -4.12 20.93 4.82
N ALA A 118 -2.99 20.49 5.40
CA ALA A 118 -2.84 19.17 5.99
C ALA A 118 -3.53 19.04 7.35
N PHE A 119 -3.56 20.11 8.15
CA PHE A 119 -4.18 20.13 9.47
C PHE A 119 -5.71 20.16 9.40
N ASP A 120 -6.28 20.91 8.45
CA ASP A 120 -7.73 20.92 8.20
C ASP A 120 -8.25 19.51 7.84
N SER A 121 -7.48 18.75 7.05
CA SER A 121 -7.83 17.35 6.73
C SER A 121 -7.74 16.38 7.92
N LEU A 122 -6.91 16.69 8.92
CA LEU A 122 -6.72 15.88 10.12
C LEU A 122 -7.75 16.21 11.21
N GLN A 123 -8.20 17.47 11.31
CA GLN A 123 -9.22 17.88 12.28
C GLN A 123 -10.65 17.51 11.83
N LEU A 124 -10.96 17.52 10.53
CA LEU A 124 -12.27 17.09 10.02
C LEU A 124 -12.61 15.64 10.41
N ASN A 125 -11.62 14.75 10.54
CA ASN A 125 -11.81 13.35 10.94
C ASN A 125 -11.89 13.14 12.47
N LEU A 126 -11.80 14.19 13.29
CA LEU A 126 -11.88 14.09 14.76
C LEU A 126 -13.28 14.43 15.31
N PHE A 127 -14.17 14.94 14.46
CA PHE A 127 -15.51 15.40 14.83
C PHE A 127 -16.66 14.64 14.15
N ASP A 128 -16.36 13.54 13.44
CA ASP A 128 -17.34 12.58 12.90
C ASP A 128 -17.33 11.25 13.68
#